data_AF-A0A494WG67-F1
#
_entry.id   AF-A0A494WG67-F1
#
_cell.length_a   1.000
_cell.length_b   1.000
_cell.length_c   1.000
_cell.angle_alpha   90.00
_cell.angle_beta   90.00
_cell.angle_gamma   90.00
#
_symmetry.space_group_name_H-M   'P 1'
#
loop_
_entity.id
_entity.type
_entity.pdbx_description
1 polymer ?
#
loop_
_entity_poly.entity_id
_entity_poly.type
_entity_poly.pdbx_seq_one_letter_code
_entity_poly.pdbx_strand_id
1 'polypeptide(L)'
;MIDTRPIMTDIEFNQASTETHANWWMTGETLIHVTSVMSIEGWNSYGHSGHMLLTPAQRTLMMWSDIVGQVQNGGFIQFCDNYADFLHLAVDAVRALQWPELNKRFCAAMAEQASDAAAPVRQQPVPLASDPKEWAASRTRVIRLLARRGKRWWQPTSARRMAVIEAFNNEWQLQMKYIMAVSNGELAAGGERYFEFVHPPSVEAKSFDNWFYTTETKADSARYVLSYIRQHRDELHRTN
;
A
#
# COMPACT_ATOMS: atom_id res chain seq x y z
N MET A 1 0.48 28.40 -0.18
CA MET A 1 -0.46 27.26 -0.11
C MET A 1 -1.25 27.42 1.19
N ILE A 2 -2.57 27.34 1.17
CA ILE A 2 -3.40 27.49 2.37
C ILE A 2 -3.27 26.21 3.19
N ASP A 3 -3.06 26.35 4.51
CA ASP A 3 -2.99 25.21 5.42
C ASP A 3 -4.40 24.61 5.63
N THR A 4 -4.63 23.44 5.04
CA THR A 4 -5.91 22.72 5.01
C THR A 4 -6.08 21.73 6.17
N ARG A 5 -5.14 21.69 7.11
CA ARG A 5 -5.21 20.76 8.24
C ARG A 5 -6.38 21.05 9.18
N PRO A 6 -6.96 20.02 9.81
CA PRO A 6 -7.95 20.17 10.89
C PRO A 6 -7.46 21.14 11.96
N ILE A 7 -8.32 22.06 12.36
CA ILE A 7 -8.20 22.69 13.68
C ILE A 7 -8.66 21.64 14.69
N MET A 8 -7.76 21.29 15.63
CA MET A 8 -8.09 20.44 16.78
C MET A 8 -7.68 21.15 18.06
N THR A 9 -8.50 21.05 19.09
CA THR A 9 -8.09 21.44 20.43
C THR A 9 -7.02 20.49 20.97
N ASP A 10 -6.23 20.96 21.94
CA ASP A 10 -5.22 20.14 22.60
C ASP A 10 -5.82 18.87 23.23
N ILE A 11 -7.07 18.96 23.72
CA ILE A 11 -7.79 17.84 24.32
C ILE A 11 -8.13 16.79 23.27
N GLU A 12 -8.69 17.20 22.13
CA GLU A 12 -9.02 16.31 21.01
C GLU A 12 -7.77 15.64 20.45
N PHE A 13 -6.69 16.41 20.28
CA PHE A 13 -5.41 15.85 19.83
C PHE A 13 -4.87 14.82 20.82
N ASN A 14 -4.86 15.12 22.12
CA ASN A 14 -4.37 14.18 23.13
C ASN A 14 -5.20 12.89 23.17
N GLN A 15 -6.52 13.01 23.03
CA GLN A 15 -7.41 11.85 22.95
C GLN A 15 -7.13 11.01 21.71
N ALA A 16 -7.13 11.61 20.51
CA ALA A 16 -6.86 10.91 19.26
C ALA A 16 -5.45 10.30 19.23
N SER A 17 -4.45 11.01 19.75
CA SER A 17 -3.04 10.57 19.77
C SER A 17 -2.77 9.35 20.64
N THR A 18 -3.69 9.01 21.55
CA THR A 18 -3.57 7.87 22.46
C THR A 18 -4.59 6.77 22.17
N GLU A 19 -5.43 6.97 21.15
CA GLU A 19 -6.45 6.02 20.78
C GLU A 19 -5.82 4.77 20.17
N THR A 20 -5.91 3.68 20.91
CA THR A 20 -5.54 2.34 20.47
C THR A 20 -6.74 1.43 20.67
N HIS A 21 -7.21 0.76 19.62
CA HIS A 21 -8.22 -0.27 19.79
C HIS A 21 -7.59 -1.46 20.55
N ALA A 22 -8.30 -2.02 21.53
CA ALA A 22 -7.77 -3.12 22.34
C ALA A 22 -7.33 -4.30 21.43
N ASN A 23 -6.10 -4.78 21.61
CA ASN A 23 -5.41 -5.80 20.79
C ASN A 23 -4.95 -5.37 19.38
N TRP A 24 -5.11 -4.08 19.06
CA TRP A 24 -4.74 -3.51 17.78
C TRP A 24 -3.39 -2.79 17.84
N TRP A 25 -2.87 -2.48 16.66
CA TRP A 25 -1.68 -1.65 16.49
C TRP A 25 -1.98 -0.20 16.83
N MET A 26 -1.00 0.52 17.38
CA MET A 26 -1.06 1.98 17.34
C MET A 26 -0.69 2.44 15.93
N THR A 27 -1.65 3.02 15.21
CA THR A 27 -1.47 3.50 13.83
C THR A 27 -1.45 5.02 13.74
N GLY A 28 -2.08 5.73 14.69
CA GLY A 28 -2.34 7.16 14.57
C GLY A 28 -3.42 7.46 13.51
N GLU A 29 -4.19 6.45 13.08
CA GLU A 29 -5.24 6.57 12.06
C GLU A 29 -6.30 7.60 12.42
N THR A 30 -6.59 7.76 13.71
CA THR A 30 -7.52 8.75 14.27
C THR A 30 -7.09 10.20 14.03
N LEU A 31 -5.79 10.45 13.78
CA LEU A 31 -5.25 11.77 13.44
C LEU A 31 -5.30 12.07 11.93
N ILE A 32 -5.59 11.06 11.09
CA ILE A 32 -5.75 11.19 9.64
C ILE A 32 -7.20 10.98 9.19
N HIS A 33 -8.02 10.25 9.93
CA HIS A 33 -9.44 9.98 9.63
C HIS A 33 -10.38 10.99 10.30
N VAL A 34 -10.05 12.27 10.17
CA VAL A 34 -10.89 13.38 10.62
C VAL A 34 -11.49 14.10 9.43
N THR A 35 -12.68 14.66 9.60
CA THR A 35 -13.52 15.17 8.50
C THR A 35 -12.79 16.10 7.54
N SER A 36 -11.96 17.01 8.03
CA SER A 36 -11.22 17.97 7.19
C SER A 36 -10.11 17.34 6.34
N VAL A 37 -9.51 16.24 6.81
CA VAL A 37 -8.53 15.46 6.04
C VAL A 37 -9.28 14.57 5.05
N MET A 38 -10.35 13.92 5.48
CA MET A 38 -11.18 13.04 4.65
C MET A 38 -11.93 13.78 3.53
N SER A 39 -12.15 15.09 3.67
CA SER A 39 -12.78 15.92 2.64
C SER A 39 -11.84 16.32 1.50
N ILE A 40 -10.53 16.06 1.62
CA ILE A 40 -9.57 16.31 0.54
C ILE A 40 -9.78 15.24 -0.54
N GLU A 41 -10.02 15.67 -1.78
CA GLU A 41 -10.22 14.72 -2.89
C GLU A 41 -9.00 13.81 -3.08
N GLY A 42 -9.21 12.50 -3.05
CA GLY A 42 -8.17 11.48 -3.17
C GLY A 42 -7.14 11.45 -2.04
N TRP A 43 -7.50 11.93 -0.84
CA TRP A 43 -6.65 11.86 0.35
C TRP A 43 -6.09 10.46 0.63
N ASN A 44 -6.86 9.42 0.31
CA ASN A 44 -6.53 8.01 0.56
C ASN A 44 -5.77 7.33 -0.59
N SER A 45 -5.23 8.11 -1.55
CA SER A 45 -4.52 7.56 -2.72
C SER A 45 -3.25 8.32 -3.00
N TYR A 46 -2.10 7.65 -2.87
CA TYR A 46 -0.79 8.19 -3.23
C TYR A 46 -0.61 8.48 -4.73
N GLY A 47 -1.53 8.03 -5.59
CA GLY A 47 -1.55 8.40 -7.01
C GLY A 47 -2.32 9.70 -7.30
N HIS A 48 -3.04 10.25 -6.31
CA HIS A 48 -3.91 11.39 -6.49
C HIS A 48 -3.31 12.67 -5.91
N SER A 49 -3.29 13.77 -6.67
CA SER A 49 -2.62 15.03 -6.26
C SER A 49 -3.04 15.56 -4.88
N GLY A 50 -4.24 15.23 -4.41
CA GLY A 50 -4.73 15.56 -3.07
C GLY A 50 -3.86 15.06 -1.91
N HIS A 51 -3.11 13.95 -2.06
CA HIS A 51 -2.19 13.48 -1.01
C HIS A 51 -1.05 14.48 -0.73
N MET A 52 -0.73 15.37 -1.68
CA MET A 52 0.29 16.41 -1.52
C MET A 52 -0.19 17.56 -0.61
N LEU A 53 -1.49 17.67 -0.37
CA LEU A 53 -2.07 18.63 0.58
C LEU A 53 -1.94 18.17 2.03
N LEU A 54 -1.55 16.91 2.26
CA LEU A 54 -1.23 16.39 3.59
C LEU A 54 0.18 16.84 4.02
N THR A 55 0.43 16.94 5.33
CA THR A 55 1.80 17.12 5.84
C THR A 55 2.62 15.83 5.70
N PRO A 56 3.97 15.93 5.72
CA PRO A 56 4.83 14.75 5.79
C PRO A 56 4.45 13.80 6.94
N ALA A 57 4.13 14.34 8.11
CA ALA A 57 3.65 13.53 9.24
C ALA A 57 2.35 12.77 8.95
N GLN A 58 1.35 13.43 8.35
CA GLN A 58 0.08 12.80 7.97
C GLN A 58 0.27 11.71 6.92
N ARG A 59 1.10 11.94 5.90
CA ARG A 59 1.45 10.90 4.91
C ARG A 59 2.14 9.71 5.56
N THR A 60 3.05 9.94 6.51
CA THR A 60 3.72 8.85 7.22
C THR A 60 2.73 7.99 8.00
N LEU A 61 1.81 8.61 8.76
CA LEU A 61 0.79 7.86 9.50
C LEU A 61 -0.20 7.16 8.56
N MET A 62 -0.53 7.76 7.42
CA MET A 62 -1.37 7.12 6.40
C MET A 62 -0.70 5.87 5.84
N MET A 63 0.57 5.96 5.43
CA MET A 63 1.31 4.79 4.93
C MET A 63 1.51 3.73 6.02
N TRP A 64 1.76 4.14 7.26
CA TRP A 64 1.88 3.20 8.38
C TRP A 64 0.57 2.45 8.64
N SER A 65 -0.57 3.16 8.64
CA SER A 65 -1.90 2.55 8.75
C SER A 65 -2.13 1.54 7.61
N ASP A 66 -1.75 1.91 6.39
CA ASP A 66 -1.86 1.05 5.22
C ASP A 66 -0.97 -0.20 5.31
N ILE A 67 0.29 -0.07 5.76
CA ILE A 67 1.17 -1.22 6.01
C ILE A 67 0.51 -2.18 6.99
N VAL A 68 0.05 -1.67 8.14
CA VAL A 68 -0.61 -2.49 9.16
C VAL A 68 -1.84 -3.21 8.58
N GLY A 69 -2.72 -2.48 7.89
CA GLY A 69 -3.96 -3.02 7.33
C GLY A 69 -3.74 -4.03 6.22
N GLN A 70 -2.79 -3.80 5.30
CA GLN A 70 -2.53 -4.72 4.19
C GLN A 70 -1.85 -6.00 4.64
N VAL A 71 -0.82 -5.87 5.50
CA VAL A 71 -0.12 -7.04 6.06
C VAL A 71 -1.12 -7.88 6.87
N GLN A 72 -2.10 -7.26 7.53
CA GLN A 72 -3.09 -8.01 8.33
C GLN A 72 -4.05 -8.80 7.44
N ASN A 73 -4.43 -8.23 6.30
CA ASN A 73 -5.43 -8.82 5.43
C ASN A 73 -4.87 -9.94 4.55
N GLY A 74 -3.59 -9.89 4.17
CA GLY A 74 -3.01 -10.91 3.31
C GLY A 74 -1.49 -11.02 3.35
N GLY A 75 -0.87 -10.59 4.45
CA GLY A 75 0.57 -10.65 4.66
C GLY A 75 1.35 -9.59 3.88
N PHE A 76 2.66 -9.59 4.09
CA PHE A 76 3.58 -8.66 3.45
C PHE A 76 3.51 -8.68 1.92
N ILE A 77 3.22 -9.86 1.35
CA ILE A 77 3.05 -10.05 -0.10
C ILE A 77 1.88 -9.21 -0.61
N GLN A 78 0.72 -9.25 0.06
CA GLN A 78 -0.43 -8.43 -0.34
C GLN A 78 -0.11 -6.94 -0.27
N PHE A 79 0.64 -6.52 0.75
CA PHE A 79 1.09 -5.14 0.86
C PHE A 79 1.94 -4.73 -0.36
N CYS A 80 2.96 -5.52 -0.70
CA CYS A 80 3.83 -5.22 -1.84
C CYS A 80 3.05 -5.17 -3.17
N ASP A 81 2.10 -6.08 -3.37
CA ASP A 81 1.27 -6.11 -4.59
C ASP A 81 0.36 -4.88 -4.71
N ASN A 82 -0.26 -4.46 -3.61
CA ASN A 82 -1.20 -3.34 -3.62
C ASN A 82 -0.51 -1.97 -3.70
N TYR A 83 0.74 -1.87 -3.22
CA TYR A 83 1.51 -0.63 -3.15
C TYR A 83 2.71 -0.61 -4.11
N ALA A 84 2.71 -1.42 -5.16
CA ALA A 84 3.85 -1.60 -6.06
C ALA A 84 4.48 -0.28 -6.58
N ASP A 85 3.65 0.72 -6.88
CA ASP A 85 4.10 2.05 -7.37
C ASP A 85 4.57 3.00 -6.24
N PHE A 86 4.29 2.66 -4.99
CA PHE A 86 4.47 3.51 -3.81
C PHE A 86 5.33 2.86 -2.71
N LEU A 87 6.04 1.77 -3.01
CA LEU A 87 6.87 1.04 -2.04
C LEU A 87 7.96 1.90 -1.40
N HIS A 88 8.51 2.87 -2.13
CA HIS A 88 9.47 3.83 -1.60
C HIS A 88 8.90 4.66 -0.44
N LEU A 89 7.62 5.07 -0.54
CA LEU A 89 6.93 5.82 0.52
C LEU A 89 6.78 4.98 1.79
N ALA A 90 6.64 3.67 1.65
CA ALA A 90 6.56 2.74 2.77
C ALA A 90 7.90 2.60 3.50
N VAL A 91 9.00 2.52 2.75
CA VAL A 91 10.35 2.53 3.32
C VAL A 91 10.61 3.84 4.07
N ASP A 92 10.21 4.97 3.49
CA ASP A 92 10.36 6.28 4.11
C ASP A 92 9.52 6.41 5.38
N ALA A 93 8.27 5.94 5.36
CA ALA A 93 7.41 5.93 6.54
C ALA A 93 8.01 5.07 7.67
N VAL A 94 8.49 3.86 7.37
CA VAL A 94 9.13 2.98 8.36
C VAL A 94 10.42 3.59 8.92
N ARG A 95 11.21 4.29 8.09
CA ARG A 95 12.39 5.05 8.55
C ARG A 95 12.00 6.20 9.48
N ALA A 96 10.94 6.93 9.14
CA ALA A 96 10.47 8.08 9.90
C ALA A 96 10.00 7.71 11.31
N LEU A 97 9.45 6.51 11.51
CA LEU A 97 9.07 6.01 12.84
C LEU A 97 10.26 5.77 13.80
N GLN A 98 11.50 5.78 13.27
CA GLN A 98 12.73 5.55 14.05
C GLN A 98 12.69 4.26 14.89
N TRP A 99 12.00 3.23 14.41
CA TRP A 99 11.92 1.92 15.04
C TRP A 99 12.92 0.97 14.40
N PRO A 100 14.09 0.68 15.05
CA PRO A 100 15.20 0.03 14.37
C PRO A 100 14.90 -1.42 13.96
N GLU A 101 14.24 -2.19 14.83
CA GLU A 101 13.91 -3.59 14.56
C GLU A 101 12.86 -3.72 13.44
N LEU A 102 11.82 -2.86 13.45
CA LEU A 102 10.86 -2.76 12.36
C LEU A 102 11.57 -2.42 11.05
N ASN A 103 12.43 -1.40 11.05
CA ASN A 103 13.17 -0.98 9.87
C ASN A 103 13.99 -2.12 9.27
N LYS A 104 14.78 -2.80 10.12
CA LYS A 104 15.62 -3.92 9.72
C LYS A 104 14.81 -5.04 9.07
N ARG A 105 13.74 -5.50 9.74
CA ARG A 105 12.92 -6.62 9.26
C ARG A 105 12.09 -6.25 8.04
N PHE A 106 11.52 -5.05 8.03
CA PHE A 106 10.76 -4.53 6.91
C PHE A 106 11.65 -4.41 5.67
N CYS A 107 12.85 -3.85 5.79
CA CYS A 107 13.79 -3.76 4.67
C CYS A 107 14.26 -5.13 4.19
N ALA A 108 14.47 -6.11 5.07
CA ALA A 108 14.79 -7.48 4.67
C ALA A 108 13.64 -8.12 3.88
N ALA A 109 12.40 -8.00 4.36
CA ALA A 109 11.22 -8.48 3.65
C ALA A 109 10.99 -7.73 2.32
N MET A 110 11.20 -6.42 2.28
CA MET A 110 11.14 -5.62 1.05
C MET A 110 12.22 -6.03 0.04
N ALA A 111 13.45 -6.32 0.50
CA ALA A 111 14.52 -6.77 -0.37
C ALA A 111 14.20 -8.14 -0.99
N GLU A 112 13.63 -9.05 -0.19
CA GLU A 112 13.15 -10.36 -0.67
C GLU A 112 12.00 -10.21 -1.69
N GLN A 113 11.03 -9.34 -1.41
CA GLN A 113 9.80 -9.24 -2.21
C GLN A 113 9.88 -8.28 -3.40
N ALA A 114 10.73 -7.25 -3.33
CA ALA A 114 10.77 -6.15 -4.29
C ALA A 114 12.20 -5.72 -4.69
N SER A 115 13.25 -6.39 -4.22
CA SER A 115 14.66 -5.97 -4.38
C SER A 115 14.91 -4.56 -3.84
N ASP A 116 15.30 -3.59 -4.68
CA ASP A 116 15.55 -2.23 -4.23
C ASP A 116 14.26 -1.40 -4.27
N ALA A 117 13.57 -1.36 -3.13
CA ALA A 117 12.36 -0.56 -2.95
C ALA A 117 12.62 0.96 -2.94
N ALA A 118 13.88 1.40 -2.75
CA ALA A 118 14.26 2.82 -2.78
C ALA A 118 14.56 3.33 -4.21
N ALA A 119 14.73 2.42 -5.17
CA ALA A 119 14.95 2.74 -6.59
C ALA A 119 14.10 1.84 -7.52
N PRO A 120 12.75 2.01 -7.53
CA PRO A 120 11.89 1.18 -8.36
C PRO A 120 12.08 1.49 -9.85
N VAL A 121 12.56 0.52 -10.64
CA VAL A 121 12.65 0.65 -12.10
C VAL A 121 11.31 0.25 -12.74
N ARG A 122 10.73 1.17 -13.53
CA ARG A 122 9.51 0.98 -14.33
C ARG A 122 9.88 0.39 -15.70
N GLN A 123 9.37 -0.81 -16.00
CA GLN A 123 9.62 -1.48 -17.28
C GLN A 123 8.47 -1.26 -18.29
N GLN A 124 8.78 -1.41 -19.58
CA GLN A 124 7.87 -1.21 -20.72
C GLN A 124 7.09 -2.50 -21.08
N PRO A 125 5.93 -2.42 -21.76
CA PRO A 125 5.08 -3.59 -22.01
C PRO A 125 5.72 -4.64 -22.91
N VAL A 126 5.52 -5.91 -22.57
CA VAL A 126 5.96 -7.06 -23.37
C VAL A 126 4.92 -7.34 -24.47
N PRO A 127 5.34 -7.40 -25.76
CA PRO A 127 4.46 -7.78 -26.88
C PRO A 127 4.04 -9.27 -26.84
N LEU A 128 2.93 -9.58 -27.53
CA LEU A 128 2.38 -10.95 -27.67
C LEU A 128 3.38 -11.96 -28.30
N ALA A 129 4.35 -11.47 -29.06
CA ALA A 129 5.26 -12.31 -29.84
C ALA A 129 6.45 -12.86 -29.05
N SER A 130 6.62 -12.44 -27.78
CA SER A 130 7.86 -12.69 -27.02
C SER A 130 7.84 -13.97 -26.18
N ASP A 131 6.72 -14.32 -25.52
CA ASP A 131 6.58 -15.57 -24.74
C ASP A 131 5.10 -15.96 -24.47
N PRO A 132 4.63 -17.16 -24.87
CA PRO A 132 3.29 -17.67 -24.57
C PRO A 132 2.93 -17.82 -23.08
N LYS A 133 3.91 -18.12 -22.20
CA LYS A 133 3.68 -18.29 -20.76
C LYS A 133 3.46 -16.94 -20.07
N GLU A 134 4.25 -15.94 -20.44
CA GLU A 134 4.09 -14.56 -19.97
C GLU A 134 2.77 -13.95 -20.44
N TRP A 135 2.33 -14.30 -21.65
CA TRP A 135 1.01 -13.91 -22.15
C TRP A 135 -0.12 -14.51 -21.31
N ALA A 136 -0.06 -15.80 -20.95
CA ALA A 136 -1.10 -16.43 -20.14
C ALA A 136 -1.27 -15.74 -18.77
N ALA A 137 -0.18 -15.34 -18.12
CA ALA A 137 -0.21 -14.58 -16.87
C ALA A 137 -0.79 -13.17 -17.05
N SER A 138 -0.37 -12.46 -18.10
CA SER A 138 -0.85 -11.11 -18.44
C SER A 138 -2.34 -11.10 -18.80
N ARG A 139 -2.79 -12.15 -19.49
CA ARG A 139 -4.19 -12.41 -19.84
C ARG A 139 -5.06 -12.54 -18.59
N THR A 140 -4.66 -13.37 -17.62
CA THR A 140 -5.41 -13.53 -16.36
C THR A 140 -5.50 -12.20 -15.59
N ARG A 141 -4.44 -11.37 -15.63
CA ARG A 141 -4.41 -10.06 -14.97
C ARG A 141 -5.40 -9.07 -15.59
N VAL A 142 -5.42 -8.93 -16.91
CA VAL A 142 -6.39 -8.04 -17.58
C VAL A 142 -7.81 -8.51 -17.36
N ILE A 143 -8.07 -9.82 -17.35
CA ILE A 143 -9.39 -10.39 -17.04
C ILE A 143 -9.83 -10.00 -15.63
N ARG A 144 -8.93 -10.11 -14.65
CA ARG A 144 -9.20 -9.75 -13.26
C ARG A 144 -9.42 -8.25 -13.09
N LEU A 145 -8.62 -7.41 -13.73
CA LEU A 145 -8.83 -5.94 -13.76
C LEU A 145 -10.24 -5.62 -14.29
N LEU A 146 -10.59 -6.15 -15.45
CA LEU A 146 -11.88 -5.91 -16.09
C LEU A 146 -13.04 -6.44 -15.24
N ALA A 147 -12.85 -7.55 -14.53
CA ALA A 147 -13.84 -8.12 -13.64
C ALA A 147 -14.02 -7.31 -12.33
N ARG A 148 -13.03 -6.49 -11.95
CA ARG A 148 -13.06 -5.55 -10.82
C ARG A 148 -13.60 -4.17 -11.18
N ARG A 149 -13.67 -3.79 -12.47
CA ARG A 149 -14.20 -2.47 -12.87
C ARG A 149 -15.61 -2.26 -12.34
N GLY A 150 -15.81 -1.12 -11.66
CA GLY A 150 -17.08 -0.74 -11.02
C GLY A 150 -17.34 -1.39 -9.66
N LYS A 151 -16.41 -2.20 -9.14
CA LYS A 151 -16.47 -2.74 -7.78
C LYS A 151 -15.66 -1.88 -6.82
N ARG A 152 -16.12 -1.82 -5.57
CA ARG A 152 -15.31 -1.27 -4.49
C ARG A 152 -14.13 -2.20 -4.22
N TRP A 153 -13.01 -1.66 -3.77
CA TRP A 153 -11.75 -2.38 -3.63
C TRP A 153 -11.84 -3.61 -2.68
N TRP A 154 -12.76 -3.59 -1.72
CA TRP A 154 -13.06 -4.68 -0.78
C TRP A 154 -14.02 -5.77 -1.32
N GLN A 155 -14.65 -5.57 -2.47
CA GLN A 155 -15.62 -6.54 -3.01
C GLN A 155 -14.91 -7.66 -3.80
N PRO A 156 -15.22 -8.94 -3.50
CA PRO A 156 -14.54 -10.06 -4.15
C PRO A 156 -14.87 -10.17 -5.64
N THR A 157 -13.92 -10.72 -6.39
CA THR A 157 -14.10 -11.06 -7.82
C THR A 157 -14.41 -12.53 -7.96
N SER A 158 -15.65 -12.87 -8.32
CA SER A 158 -16.08 -14.26 -8.45
C SER A 158 -15.57 -14.90 -9.75
N ALA A 159 -15.33 -16.21 -9.72
CA ALA A 159 -14.93 -17.00 -10.89
C ALA A 159 -15.94 -16.86 -12.06
N ARG A 160 -17.24 -16.79 -11.75
CA ARG A 160 -18.30 -16.52 -12.74
C ARG A 160 -18.09 -15.19 -13.46
N ARG A 161 -17.64 -14.14 -12.76
CA ARG A 161 -17.39 -12.84 -13.38
C ARG A 161 -16.15 -12.86 -14.27
N MET A 162 -15.09 -13.56 -13.86
CA MET A 162 -13.90 -13.74 -14.71
C MET A 162 -14.21 -14.55 -15.97
N ALA A 163 -14.97 -15.64 -15.85
CA ALA A 163 -15.41 -16.45 -16.98
C ALA A 163 -16.29 -15.67 -17.97
N VAL A 164 -17.13 -14.75 -17.47
CA VAL A 164 -17.87 -13.81 -18.33
C VAL A 164 -16.90 -12.88 -19.08
N ILE A 165 -15.89 -12.31 -18.41
CA ILE A 165 -14.91 -11.49 -19.12
C ILE A 165 -14.15 -12.31 -20.17
N GLU A 166 -13.79 -13.55 -19.89
CA GLU A 166 -13.14 -14.45 -20.85
C GLU A 166 -14.03 -14.78 -22.05
N ALA A 167 -15.30 -15.11 -21.83
CA ALA A 167 -16.21 -15.49 -22.92
C ALA A 167 -16.56 -14.32 -23.86
N PHE A 168 -16.51 -13.07 -23.36
CA PHE A 168 -16.87 -11.88 -24.12
C PHE A 168 -15.67 -11.17 -24.78
N ASN A 169 -14.45 -11.68 -24.63
CA ASN A 169 -13.26 -11.07 -25.22
C ASN A 169 -12.39 -12.13 -25.90
N ASN A 170 -12.13 -11.97 -27.19
CA ASN A 170 -11.12 -12.78 -27.87
C ASN A 170 -9.70 -12.34 -27.46
N GLU A 171 -8.68 -13.17 -27.76
CA GLU A 171 -7.30 -12.94 -27.33
C GLU A 171 -6.74 -11.57 -27.76
N TRP A 172 -7.02 -11.17 -29.00
CA TRP A 172 -6.64 -9.86 -29.51
C TRP A 172 -7.27 -8.70 -28.72
N GLN A 173 -8.55 -8.81 -28.38
CA GLN A 173 -9.24 -7.81 -27.56
C GLN A 173 -8.69 -7.75 -26.13
N LEU A 174 -8.36 -8.90 -25.53
CA LEU A 174 -7.71 -8.95 -24.22
C LEU A 174 -6.32 -8.30 -24.27
N GLN A 175 -5.57 -8.53 -25.35
CA GLN A 175 -4.26 -7.94 -25.57
C GLN A 175 -4.33 -6.42 -25.72
N MET A 176 -5.24 -5.91 -26.53
CA MET A 176 -5.43 -4.47 -26.67
C MET A 176 -5.84 -3.81 -25.36
N LYS A 177 -6.73 -4.46 -24.59
CA LYS A 177 -7.13 -3.97 -23.26
C LYS A 177 -5.98 -4.03 -22.26
N TYR A 178 -5.11 -5.02 -22.35
CA TYR A 178 -3.89 -5.11 -21.56
C TYR A 178 -2.94 -3.97 -21.91
N ILE A 179 -2.65 -3.75 -23.19
CA ILE A 179 -1.79 -2.65 -23.66
C ILE A 179 -2.33 -1.30 -23.21
N MET A 180 -3.65 -1.07 -23.34
CA MET A 180 -4.28 0.18 -22.88
C MET A 180 -4.25 0.34 -21.36
N ALA A 181 -4.52 -0.73 -20.61
CA ALA A 181 -4.43 -0.69 -19.16
C ALA A 181 -2.99 -0.40 -18.70
N VAL A 182 -2.01 -0.96 -19.41
CA VAL A 182 -0.60 -0.72 -19.15
C VAL A 182 -0.18 0.70 -19.50
N SER A 183 -0.55 1.21 -20.68
CA SER A 183 -0.23 2.58 -21.11
C SER A 183 -0.85 3.63 -20.20
N ASN A 184 -2.02 3.34 -19.64
CA ASN A 184 -2.75 4.23 -18.75
C ASN A 184 -2.35 4.08 -17.28
N GLY A 185 -1.44 3.15 -16.96
CA GLY A 185 -1.01 2.87 -15.58
C GLY A 185 -2.03 2.11 -14.73
N GLU A 186 -3.09 1.55 -15.32
CA GLU A 186 -4.06 0.69 -14.63
C GLU A 186 -3.51 -0.74 -14.40
N LEU A 187 -2.50 -1.16 -15.18
CA LEU A 187 -1.77 -2.41 -15.04
C LEU A 187 -0.27 -2.17 -15.24
N ALA A 188 0.58 -2.94 -14.57
CA ALA A 188 2.01 -2.91 -14.83
C ALA A 188 2.35 -3.62 -16.16
N ALA A 189 3.31 -3.05 -16.88
CA ALA A 189 3.85 -3.57 -18.13
C ALA A 189 4.76 -4.78 -17.89
N GLY A 190 4.63 -5.82 -18.70
CA GLY A 190 5.52 -6.98 -18.71
C GLY A 190 4.90 -8.23 -18.08
N GLY A 191 5.08 -9.35 -18.81
CA GLY A 191 5.22 -10.63 -18.14
C GLY A 191 6.33 -10.48 -17.13
N GLU A 192 6.00 -10.71 -15.87
CA GLU A 192 6.96 -10.76 -14.76
C GLU A 192 7.61 -9.41 -14.35
N ARG A 193 7.16 -8.89 -13.20
CA ARG A 193 8.04 -9.10 -12.04
C ARG A 193 7.64 -10.42 -11.43
N TYR A 194 8.27 -11.46 -11.92
CA TYR A 194 8.97 -12.35 -11.06
C TYR A 194 10.43 -12.09 -11.43
N PHE A 195 11.23 -11.71 -10.43
CA PHE A 195 12.57 -12.32 -10.34
C PHE A 195 12.42 -13.79 -10.75
N GLU A 196 13.29 -14.41 -11.54
CA GLU A 196 13.17 -15.86 -11.84
C GLU A 196 12.65 -16.65 -10.62
N PHE A 197 11.40 -17.12 -10.66
CA PHE A 197 10.82 -17.92 -9.59
C PHE A 197 11.39 -19.34 -9.71
N VAL A 198 12.63 -19.53 -9.25
CA VAL A 198 12.73 -20.47 -8.13
C VAL A 198 12.01 -19.73 -7.03
N HIS A 199 10.80 -20.17 -6.59
CA HIS A 199 10.05 -19.53 -5.51
C HIS A 199 11.05 -18.95 -4.51
N PRO A 200 11.24 -17.61 -4.44
CA PRO A 200 12.18 -17.07 -3.49
C PRO A 200 11.69 -17.60 -2.14
N PRO A 201 12.54 -18.26 -1.36
CA PRO A 201 12.13 -18.77 -0.08
C PRO A 201 11.47 -17.60 0.65
N SER A 202 10.19 -17.71 0.97
CA SER A 202 9.37 -16.62 1.57
C SER A 202 9.72 -16.47 3.05
N VAL A 203 10.99 -16.60 3.38
CA VAL A 203 11.48 -16.80 4.73
C VAL A 203 11.45 -15.47 5.46
N GLU A 204 11.93 -14.40 4.83
CA GLU A 204 11.94 -13.06 5.43
C GLU A 204 10.55 -12.45 5.44
N ALA A 205 9.76 -12.56 4.36
CA ALA A 205 8.38 -12.07 4.37
C ALA A 205 7.50 -12.83 5.37
N LYS A 206 7.60 -14.16 5.46
CA LYS A 206 6.87 -14.93 6.49
C LYS A 206 7.42 -14.69 7.89
N SER A 207 8.74 -14.52 8.04
CA SER A 207 9.34 -14.17 9.33
C SER A 207 8.86 -12.80 9.79
N PHE A 208 8.76 -11.84 8.86
CA PHE A 208 8.16 -10.54 9.10
C PHE A 208 6.71 -10.70 9.54
N ASP A 209 5.86 -11.39 8.77
CA ASP A 209 4.45 -11.58 9.12
C ASP A 209 4.31 -12.19 10.52
N ASN A 210 5.05 -13.26 10.83
CA ASN A 210 5.01 -13.91 12.15
C ASN A 210 5.48 -12.99 13.29
N TRP A 211 6.56 -12.23 13.07
CA TRP A 211 7.10 -11.30 14.05
C TRP A 211 6.20 -10.08 14.23
N PHE A 212 5.61 -9.59 13.15
CA PHE A 212 4.81 -8.37 13.13
C PHE A 212 3.64 -8.54 14.11
N TYR A 213 2.96 -9.68 14.12
CA TYR A 213 1.78 -9.88 14.99
C TYR A 213 2.05 -10.30 16.43
N THR A 214 3.30 -10.34 16.89
CA THR A 214 3.57 -10.69 18.30
C THR A 214 3.08 -9.59 19.25
N THR A 215 2.81 -9.98 20.49
CA THR A 215 2.36 -9.04 21.53
C THR A 215 3.41 -7.97 21.80
N GLU A 216 4.69 -8.35 21.77
CA GLU A 216 5.82 -7.45 21.97
C GLU A 216 5.90 -6.40 20.86
N THR A 217 5.73 -6.80 19.60
CA THR A 217 5.76 -5.88 18.47
C THR A 217 4.58 -4.91 18.52
N LYS A 218 3.38 -5.36 18.88
CA LYS A 218 2.23 -4.46 19.08
C LYS A 218 2.46 -3.45 20.22
N ALA A 219 3.11 -3.88 21.31
CA ALA A 219 3.46 -2.99 22.41
C ALA A 219 4.53 -1.96 22.01
N ASP A 220 5.55 -2.38 21.25
CA ASP A 220 6.56 -1.47 20.71
C ASP A 220 5.96 -0.46 19.73
N SER A 221 4.98 -0.88 18.94
CA SER A 221 4.21 0.02 18.06
C SER A 221 3.64 1.20 18.83
N ALA A 222 3.05 0.98 20.01
CA ALA A 222 2.53 2.05 20.85
C ALA A 222 3.63 3.03 21.27
N ARG A 223 4.83 2.53 21.59
CA ARG A 223 5.98 3.36 21.97
C ARG A 223 6.48 4.23 20.82
N TYR A 224 6.81 3.61 19.68
CA TYR A 224 7.45 4.33 18.57
C TYR A 224 6.49 5.26 17.84
N VAL A 225 5.24 4.83 17.62
CA VAL A 225 4.23 5.64 16.92
C VAL A 225 3.77 6.82 17.78
N LEU A 226 3.57 6.63 19.09
CA LEU A 226 3.28 7.74 20.00
C LEU A 226 4.45 8.74 20.07
N SER A 227 5.69 8.25 20.09
CA SER A 227 6.88 9.10 20.05
C SER A 227 6.90 9.96 18.78
N TYR A 228 6.64 9.34 17.62
CA TYR A 228 6.53 10.04 16.34
C TYR A 228 5.43 11.11 16.37
N ILE A 229 4.23 10.77 16.83
CA ILE A 229 3.10 11.71 16.93
C ILE A 229 3.44 12.91 17.80
N ARG A 230 4.10 12.69 18.95
CA ARG A 230 4.50 13.78 19.86
C ARG A 230 5.55 14.69 19.23
N GLN A 231 6.54 14.10 18.56
CA GLN A 231 7.60 14.87 17.89
C GLN A 231 7.06 15.71 16.73
N HIS A 232 6.05 15.21 16.01
CA HIS A 232 5.44 15.86 14.85
C HIS A 232 4.07 16.49 15.16
N ARG A 233 3.83 16.85 16.43
CA ARG A 233 2.55 17.43 16.89
C ARG A 233 2.11 18.62 16.04
N ASP A 234 3.03 19.53 15.74
CA ASP A 234 2.72 20.76 14.98
C ASP A 234 2.46 20.49 13.49
N GLU A 235 2.88 19.32 12.97
CA GLU A 235 2.53 18.88 11.62
C GLU A 235 1.15 18.19 11.57
N LEU A 236 0.75 17.55 12.67
CA LEU A 236 -0.47 16.74 12.78
C LEU A 236 -1.68 17.54 13.29
N HIS A 237 -1.43 18.62 14.02
CA HIS A 237 -2.47 19.49 14.56
C HIS A 237 -2.15 20.96 14.29
N ARG A 238 -3.20 21.79 14.23
CA ARG A 238 -3.11 23.24 14.21
C ARG A 238 -3.98 23.80 15.33
N THR A 239 -3.43 24.64 16.20
CA THR A 239 -4.21 25.45 17.13
C THR A 239 -4.80 26.67 16.41
N ASN A 240 -5.93 27.18 16.89
CA ASN A 240 -6.46 28.48 16.46
C ASN A 240 -5.48 29.62 16.76
#